data_AF-A0A9P0L862-F1
#
_entry.id   AF-A0A9P0L862-F1
#
_cell.length_a   1.000
_cell.length_b   1.000
_cell.length_c   1.000
_cell.angle_alpha   90.00
_cell.angle_beta   90.00
_cell.angle_gamma   90.00
#
_symmetry.space_group_name_H-M   'P 1'
#
loop_
_entity.id
_entity.type
_entity.pdbx_description
1 polymer ?
#
loop_
_entity_poly.entity_id
_entity_poly.type
_entity_poly.pdbx_seq_one_letter_code
_entity_poly.pdbx_strand_id
1 'polypeptide(L)' 'MVESCSAVNCCNRRRKDVKRKLHRIPTDPNMRKLWLHAIRRENLTPVQQR' A
#
# COMPACT_ATOMS: atom_id res chain seq x y z
N MET A 1 -3.48 -0.15 -13.04
CA MET A 1 -2.16 0.37 -12.61
C MET A 1 -2.33 1.01 -11.24
N VAL A 2 -1.38 0.93 -10.29
CA VAL A 2 -1.58 1.50 -8.94
C VAL A 2 -1.49 3.03 -9.01
N GLU A 3 -2.50 3.74 -8.52
CA GLU A 3 -2.61 5.20 -8.68
C GLU A 3 -2.21 5.97 -7.42
N SER A 4 -2.36 5.35 -6.24
CA SER A 4 -2.12 5.98 -4.94
C SER A 4 -1.47 5.02 -3.94
N CYS A 5 -0.75 5.59 -2.99
CA CYS A 5 -0.25 4.85 -1.84
C CYS A 5 -1.40 4.46 -0.89
N SER A 6 -1.29 3.28 -0.28
CA SER A 6 -2.24 2.78 0.72
C SER A 6 -2.00 3.30 2.14
N ALA A 7 -0.94 4.08 2.40
CA ALA A 7 -0.65 4.56 3.74
C ALA A 7 -1.59 5.70 4.18
N VAL A 8 -2.01 5.66 5.45
CA VAL A 8 -2.83 6.72 6.05
C VAL A 8 -2.08 8.05 5.94
N ASN A 9 -2.78 9.10 5.50
CA ASN A 9 -2.25 10.44 5.23
C ASN A 9 -1.14 10.52 4.16
N CYS A 10 -0.98 9.49 3.33
CA CYS A 10 -0.02 9.55 2.22
C CYS A 10 -0.63 10.20 0.99
N CYS A 11 -0.23 11.44 0.71
CA CYS A 11 -0.61 12.17 -0.50
C CYS A 11 0.23 11.80 -1.74
N ASN A 12 1.10 10.79 -1.63
CA ASN A 12 1.91 10.33 -2.75
C ASN A 12 1.02 9.60 -3.76
N ARG A 13 0.60 10.35 -4.77
CA ARG A 13 -0.03 9.84 -5.98
C ARG A 13 1.04 9.60 -7.04
N ARG A 14 0.75 8.71 -7.98
CA ARG A 14 1.58 8.51 -9.15
C ARG A 14 1.64 9.82 -9.95
N ARG A 15 2.81 10.48 -9.97
CA ARG A 15 3.11 11.63 -10.85
C ARG A 15 4.13 11.19 -11.89
N LYS A 16 3.94 11.56 -13.16
CA LYS A 16 4.83 11.19 -14.27
C LYS A 16 6.25 11.73 -14.06
N ASP A 17 6.37 12.88 -13.43
CA ASP A 17 7.64 13.60 -13.25
C ASP A 17 8.43 13.14 -12.02
N VAL A 18 7.81 12.33 -11.16
CA VAL A 18 8.44 11.84 -9.92
C VAL A 18 8.85 10.38 -10.14
N LYS A 19 10.15 10.10 -10.11
CA LYS A 19 10.72 8.74 -10.20
C LYS A 19 10.48 7.91 -8.92
N ARG A 20 9.22 7.82 -8.46
CA ARG A 20 8.80 6.94 -7.34
C ARG A 20 8.03 5.76 -7.91
N LYS A 21 8.43 4.55 -7.53
CA LYS A 21 7.71 3.32 -7.87
C LYS A 21 6.77 2.97 -6.72
N LEU A 22 5.53 2.63 -7.03
CA LEU A 22 4.58 2.11 -6.05
C LEU A 22 4.73 0.59 -5.99
N HIS A 23 5.08 0.07 -4.82
CA HIS A 23 5.22 -1.36 -4.57
C HIS A 23 3.91 -1.95 -4.06
N ARG A 24 3.63 -3.19 -4.44
CA ARG A 24 2.49 -3.95 -3.89
C ARG A 24 2.86 -4.46 -2.48
N ILE A 25 1.83 -4.63 -1.65
CA ILE A 25 1.99 -5.28 -0.35
C ILE A 25 2.42 -6.74 -0.59
N PRO A 26 3.44 -7.25 0.11
CA PRO A 26 3.91 -8.63 -0.05
C PRO A 26 2.82 -9.65 0.32
N THR A 27 2.87 -10.81 -0.34
CA THR A 27 1.95 -11.94 -0.07
C THR A 27 2.33 -12.72 1.19
N ASP A 28 3.62 -12.71 1.55
CA ASP A 28 4.12 -13.37 2.75
C ASP A 28 3.40 -12.82 4.00
N PRO A 29 2.82 -13.67 4.85
CA PRO A 29 1.96 -13.24 5.96
C PRO A 29 2.71 -12.46 7.04
N ASN A 30 3.99 -12.75 7.28
CA ASN A 30 4.79 -12.05 8.30
C ASN A 30 5.16 -10.65 7.80
N MET A 31 5.67 -10.56 6.57
CA MET A 31 5.96 -9.28 5.93
C MET A 31 4.71 -8.43 5.75
N ARG A 32 3.59 -9.06 5.39
CA ARG A 32 2.30 -8.37 5.25
C ARG A 32 1.86 -7.72 6.56
N LYS A 33 1.98 -8.41 7.70
CA LYS A 33 1.66 -7.83 9.02
C LYS A 33 2.53 -6.59 9.32
N LEU A 34 3.84 -6.69 9.09
CA LEU A 34 4.76 -5.57 9.29
C LEU A 34 4.42 -4.37 8.40
N TRP A 35 4.08 -4.62 7.14
CA TRP A 35 3.66 -3.58 6.20
C TRP A 35 2.34 -2.94 6.62
N LEU A 36 1.33 -3.74 6.99
CA LEU A 36 0.03 -3.24 7.43
C LEU A 36 0.14 -2.38 8.70
N HIS A 37 0.98 -2.79 9.65
CA HIS A 37 1.32 -2.00 10.83
C HIS A 37 2.02 -0.68 10.44
N ALA A 38 3.05 -0.74 9.58
CA ALA A 38 3.79 0.45 9.14
C ALA A 38 2.90 1.49 8.42
N ILE A 39 1.93 1.04 7.62
CA ILE A 39 0.99 1.93 6.93
C ILE A 39 -0.20 2.36 7.79
N ARG A 40 -0.20 1.99 9.08
CA ARG A 40 -1.27 2.23 10.07
C ARG A 40 -2.64 1.75 9.58
N ARG A 41 -2.66 0.60 8.89
CA ARG A 41 -3.87 -0.09 8.47
C ARG A 41 -3.91 -1.52 9.01
N GLU A 42 -3.78 -1.63 10.32
CA GLU A 42 -3.81 -2.92 11.04
C GLU A 42 -5.12 -3.67 10.79
N ASN A 43 -6.23 -2.95 10.56
CA ASN A 43 -7.54 -3.49 10.25
C ASN A 43 -7.90 -3.44 8.75
N LEU A 44 -6.92 -3.43 7.83
CA LEU A 44 -7.24 -3.51 6.41
C LEU A 44 -7.80 -4.90 6.07
N THR A 45 -9.12 -5.03 6.14
CA THR A 45 -9.81 -6.15 5.51
C THR A 45 -9.63 -6.01 4.00
N PRO A 46 -8.96 -6.96 3.33
CA PRO A 46 -8.96 -6.96 1.87
C PRO A 46 -10.41 -7.17 1.44
N VAL A 47 -11.08 -6.12 0.98
CA VAL A 47 -12.33 -6.28 0.25
C VAL A 47 -11.97 -7.18 -0.93
N GLN A 48 -12.55 -8.38 -0.96
CA GLN A 48 -12.31 -9.38 -1.99
C GLN A 48 -12.31 -8.69 -3.36
N GLN A 49 -11.24 -8.88 -4.12
CA GLN A 49 -11.25 -8.57 -5.53
C GLN A 49 -12.26 -9.53 -6.17
N ARG A 50 -13.50 -9.07 -6.37
CA ARG A 50 -14.48 -9.71 -7.27
C ARG A 50 -14.04 -9.50 -8.71
#